data_AF-A0A3D4BQZ2-F1
#
_entry.id   AF-A0A3D4BQZ2-F1
#
_cell.length_a   1.000
_cell.length_b   1.000
_cell.length_c   1.000
_cell.angle_alpha   90.00
_cell.angle_beta   90.00
_cell.angle_gamma   90.00
#
_symmetry.space_group_name_H-M   'P 1'
#
loop_
_entity.id
_entity.type
_entity.pdbx_description
1 polymer ?
#
loop_
_entity_poly.entity_id
_entity_poly.type
_entity_poly.pdbx_seq_one_letter_code
_entity_poly.pdbx_strand_id
1 'polypeptide(L)' 'MFLGWAQVWQNNQTDAYLRNQVVTDPHSPAKFRVNGPMSNMPEFREAWGCEPGDPMVLADTAQVIIW' A
#
# COMPACT_ATOMS: atom_id res chain seq x y z
N MET A 1 11.15 -5.59 -8.00
CA MET A 1 10.93 -4.16 -7.72
C MET A 1 10.03 -3.93 -6.49
N PHE A 2 8.84 -4.54 -6.42
CA PHE A 2 7.91 -4.27 -5.29
C PHE A 2 8.41 -4.71 -3.90
N LEU A 3 9.14 -5.83 -3.78
CA LEU A 3 9.74 -6.22 -2.49
C LEU A 3 10.73 -5.17 -1.98
N GLY A 4 11.50 -4.54 -2.86
CA GLY A 4 12.41 -3.45 -2.48
C GLY A 4 11.64 -2.24 -1.94
N TRP A 5 10.53 -1.86 -2.58
CA TRP A 5 9.67 -0.80 -2.05
C TRP A 5 9.09 -1.14 -0.68
N ALA A 6 8.59 -2.37 -0.50
CA ALA A 6 8.07 -2.83 0.78
C ALA A 6 9.12 -2.78 1.89
N GLN A 7 10.37 -3.16 1.58
CA GLN A 7 11.49 -3.15 2.52
C GLN A 7 11.87 -1.74 2.97
N VAL A 8 11.84 -0.74 2.08
CA VAL A 8 12.11 0.67 2.43
C VAL A 8 11.12 1.20 3.48
N TRP A 9 9.89 0.70 3.48
CA TRP A 9 8.83 1.11 4.41
C TRP A 9 8.61 0.14 5.57
N GLN A 10 9.52 -0.81 5.80
CA GLN A 10 9.37 -1.70 6.94
C GLN A 10 9.44 -0.88 8.24
N ASN A 11 8.38 -0.95 9.04
CA ASN A 11 8.27 -0.19 10.28
C ASN A 11 7.48 -0.99 11.32
N ASN A 12 7.87 -0.88 12.59
CA ASN A 12 7.12 -1.35 13.74
C ASN A 12 7.00 -0.18 14.74
N GLN A 13 5.77 0.19 15.08
CA GLN A 13 5.46 1.40 15.84
C GLN A 13 4.50 1.07 16.98
N THR A 14 4.53 1.87 18.05
CA THR A 14 3.51 1.79 19.09
C THR A 14 2.20 2.43 18.63
N ASP A 15 1.07 1.98 19.16
CA ASP A 15 -0.24 2.59 18.88
C ASP A 15 -0.27 4.08 19.23
N ALA A 16 0.42 4.49 20.30
CA ALA A 16 0.51 5.88 20.70
C ALA A 16 1.22 6.74 19.65
N TYR A 17 2.34 6.24 19.11
CA TYR A 17 3.06 6.92 18.03
C TYR A 17 2.23 6.96 16.76
N LEU A 18 1.60 5.84 16.36
CA LEU A 18 0.77 5.77 15.16
C LEU A 18 -0.40 6.78 15.22
N ARG A 19 -1.07 6.89 16.38
CA ARG A 19 -2.13 7.88 16.59
C ARG A 19 -1.61 9.31 16.44
N ASN A 20 -0.45 9.61 17.01
CA ASN A 20 0.16 10.93 16.86
C ASN A 20 0.52 11.21 15.40
N GLN A 21 1.16 10.25 14.71
CA GLN A 21 1.53 10.37 13.30
C GLN A 21 0.33 10.72 12.43
N VAL A 22 -0.78 10.00 12.57
CA VAL A 22 -2.00 10.23 11.78
C VAL A 22 -2.55 11.65 11.95
N VAL A 23 -2.28 12.32 13.08
CA VAL A 23 -2.75 13.69 13.35
C VAL A 23 -1.75 14.74 12.87
N THR A 24 -0.45 14.47 12.97
CA THR A 24 0.59 15.51 12.82
C THR A 24 1.41 15.41 11.54
N ASP A 25 1.48 14.24 10.91
CA ASP A 25 2.32 13.97 9.73
C ASP A 25 1.44 13.92 8.47
N PRO A 26 1.73 14.72 7.42
CA PRO A 26 0.96 14.67 6.18
C PRO A 26 1.17 13.39 5.37
N HIS A 27 2.18 12.58 5.69
CA HIS A 27 2.44 11.33 4.99
C HIS A 27 1.60 10.17 5.54
N SER A 28 1.06 9.36 4.63
CA SER A 28 0.37 8.13 5.01
C SER A 28 1.28 7.21 5.85
N PRO A 29 0.74 6.49 6.85
CA PRO A 29 1.51 5.51 7.61
C PRO A 29 2.13 4.45 6.71
N ALA A 30 3.28 3.90 7.13
CA ALA A 30 4.15 3.07 6.30
C ALA A 30 3.42 1.90 5.60
N LYS A 31 2.54 1.18 6.31
CA LYS A 31 1.72 0.11 5.74
C LYS A 31 0.89 0.57 4.54
N PHE A 32 0.32 1.77 4.60
CA PHE A 32 -0.50 2.33 3.51
C PHE A 32 0.33 2.90 2.37
N ARG A 33 1.59 3.30 2.61
CA ARG A 33 2.54 3.68 1.55
C ARG A 33 2.96 2.49 0.68
N VAL A 34 2.84 1.27 1.20
CA VAL A 34 3.06 0.04 0.44
C VAL A 34 1.75 -0.43 -0.17
N ASN A 35 0.76 -0.75 0.66
CA ASN A 35 -0.43 -1.45 0.18
C ASN A 35 -1.32 -0.58 -0.71
N GLY A 36 -1.43 0.72 -0.43
CA GLY A 36 -2.28 1.62 -1.19
C GLY A 36 -1.89 1.66 -2.68
N PRO A 37 -0.67 2.10 -3.02
CA PRO A 37 -0.23 2.15 -4.42
C PRO A 37 -0.23 0.77 -5.10
N MET A 38 0.22 -0.30 -4.42
CA MET A 38 0.34 -1.61 -5.06
C MET A 38 -1.00 -2.22 -5.43
N SER A 39 -2.04 -1.97 -4.66
CA SER A 39 -3.38 -2.43 -5.00
C SER A 39 -4.02 -1.70 -6.19
N ASN A 40 -3.44 -0.57 -6.62
CA ASN A 40 -3.85 0.15 -7.82
C ASN A 40 -3.10 -0.29 -9.09
N MET A 41 -2.11 -1.20 -8.97
CA MET A 41 -1.24 -1.60 -10.09
C MET A 41 -1.63 -2.99 -10.62
N PRO A 42 -2.13 -3.10 -11.87
CA PRO A 42 -2.33 -4.39 -12.52
C PRO A 42 -1.05 -5.25 -12.57
N GLU A 43 0.12 -4.61 -12.67
CA GLU A 43 1.43 -5.26 -12.69
C GLU A 43 1.76 -5.94 -11.35
N PHE A 44 1.24 -5.41 -10.23
CA PHE A 44 1.35 -6.09 -8.94
C PHE A 44 0.53 -7.38 -8.98
N ARG A 45 -0.74 -7.29 -9.40
CA ARG A 45 -1.59 -8.49 -9.52
C ARG A 45 -0.93 -9.56 -10.38
N GLU A 46 -0.37 -9.20 -11.53
CA GLU A 46 0.32 -10.13 -12.43
C GLU A 46 1.56 -10.74 -11.77
N ALA A 47 2.41 -9.93 -11.15
CA ALA A 47 3.67 -10.40 -10.56
C ALA A 47 3.50 -11.39 -9.41
N TRP A 48 2.39 -11.34 -8.67
CA TRP A 48 2.07 -12.28 -7.59
C TRP A 48 1.03 -13.34 -7.96
N GLY A 49 0.50 -13.31 -9.20
CA GLY A 49 -0.55 -14.23 -9.63
C GLY A 49 -1.85 -14.09 -8.82
N CYS A 50 -2.19 -12.86 -8.39
CA CYS A 50 -3.38 -12.63 -7.58
C CYS A 50 -4.67 -12.74 -8.41
N GLU A 51 -5.71 -13.30 -7.80
CA GLU A 51 -7.02 -13.48 -8.38
C GLU A 51 -7.95 -12.29 -8.06
N PRO A 52 -9.00 -12.05 -8.87
CA PRO A 52 -10.02 -11.08 -8.51
C PRO A 52 -10.66 -11.41 -7.16
N GLY A 53 -10.70 -10.42 -6.26
CA GLY A 53 -11.22 -10.59 -4.90
C GLY A 53 -10.14 -10.83 -3.84
N ASP A 54 -8.89 -11.05 -4.24
CA ASP A 54 -7.78 -11.09 -3.30
C ASP A 54 -7.62 -9.73 -2.57
N PRO A 55 -7.15 -9.72 -1.31
CA PRO A 55 -7.09 -8.51 -0.48
C PRO A 55 -6.29 -7.34 -1.07
N MET A 56 -5.35 -7.64 -1.96
CA MET A 56 -4.48 -6.66 -2.59
C MET A 56 -4.91 -6.30 -4.03
N VAL A 57 -6.05 -6.80 -4.51
CA VAL A 57 -6.54 -6.55 -5.87
C VAL A 57 -7.78 -5.68 -5.82
N LEU A 58 -7.67 -4.45 -6.32
CA LEU A 58 -8.83 -3.60 -6.58
C LEU A 58 -9.44 -3.94 -7.94
N ALA A 59 -10.77 -3.89 -8.01
CA ALA A 59 -11.46 -3.92 -9.30
C ALA A 59 -10.99 -2.75 -10.16
N ASP A 60 -10.92 -2.94 -11.48
CA ASP A 60 -10.39 -1.93 -12.41
C ASP A 60 -11.12 -0.58 -12.28
N THR A 61 -12.42 -0.59 -11.97
CA THR A 61 -13.23 0.61 -11.75
C THR A 61 -12.93 1.35 -10.43
N ALA A 62 -12.20 0.72 -9.52
CA ALA A 62 -11.83 1.26 -8.21
C ALA A 62 -10.33 1.63 -8.14
N GLN A 63 -9.55 1.33 -9.20
CA GLN A 63 -8.15 1.73 -9.29
C GLN A 63 -8.04 3.23 -9.58
N VAL A 64 -7.06 3.88 -8.97
CA VAL A 64 -6.75 5.29 -9.13
C VAL A 64 -5.46 5.42 -9.93
N ILE A 65 -5.57 5.98 -11.14
CA ILE A 65 -4.45 6.28 -12.05
C ILE A 65 -4.45 7.79 -12.31
N ILE A 66 -3.32 8.44 -12.04
CA ILE A 66 -3.20 9.91 -12.13
C ILE A 66 -2.41 10.34 -13.38
N TRP A 67 -1.35 9.61 -13.72
CA TRP A 67 -0.40 9.94 -14.77
C TRP A 67 -0.53 8.99 -15.95
#